data_AF-A0A0P7V1A6-F1
#
_entry.id   AF-A0A0P7V1A6-F1
#
_cell.length_a   1.000
_cell.length_b   1.000
_cell.length_c   1.000
_cell.angle_alpha   90.00
_cell.angle_beta   90.00
_cell.angle_gamma   90.00
#
_symmetry.space_group_name_H-M   'P 1'
#
loop_
_entity.id
_entity.type
_entity.pdbx_description
1 polymer ?
#
loop_
_entity_poly.entity_id
_entity_poly.type
_entity_poly.pdbx_seq_one_letter_code
_entity_poly.pdbx_strand_id
1 'polypeptide(L)'
;MEDGPYKYIREGNGKVSRVIRIGTRKSQLARIQTDSVAEKLKKLYPDVLLEIVAMSTTGDKILDTALSKIGEKSLFTKELENALERNEVDLVVHSLKDLPTVLPLGFTIGAVLERECPFDAVVLHLKNTGKCLDTLPEKSIIGTSSLRRAAQLKKRFPHLEFKDIRGNLNTRLKKLDEKEDFSAIILAAAGLTRMGWENRISQVLNPDDCMYAVGQGALAVEVRVRDKDILEMVSVLHHPDTVLRCIAERAFLRHLASPWSPALCPSSLPTSSNENPVH
;
A
#
# COMPACT_ATOMS: atom_id res chain seq x y z
N MET A 1 4.08 5.21 39.00
CA MET A 1 3.05 4.79 38.04
C MET A 1 3.74 4.61 36.70
N GLU A 2 4.42 3.48 36.49
CA GLU A 2 5.14 3.17 35.24
C GLU A 2 4.74 1.82 34.62
N ASP A 3 3.85 1.05 35.26
CA ASP A 3 3.40 -0.26 34.75
C ASP A 3 2.14 -0.16 33.88
N GLY A 4 2.24 0.53 32.75
CA GLY A 4 1.21 0.55 31.71
C GLY A 4 1.82 0.33 30.32
N PRO A 5 1.03 -0.05 29.29
CA PRO A 5 1.55 -0.33 27.95
C PRO A 5 2.10 0.91 27.21
N TYR A 6 1.90 2.10 27.77
CA TYR A 6 2.29 3.37 27.18
C TYR A 6 3.56 3.93 27.80
N LYS A 7 4.37 4.54 26.95
CA LYS A 7 5.57 5.26 27.36
C LYS A 7 5.19 6.66 27.82
N TYR A 8 5.79 7.11 28.93
CA TYR A 8 5.64 8.47 29.45
C TYR A 8 7.01 9.11 29.62
N ILE A 9 7.10 10.43 29.39
CA ILE A 9 8.31 11.22 29.63
C ILE A 9 7.98 12.28 30.66
N ARG A 10 8.86 12.43 31.65
CA ARG A 10 8.80 13.52 32.62
C ARG A 10 9.74 14.64 32.18
N GLU A 11 9.16 15.79 31.88
CA GLU A 11 9.90 16.99 31.51
C GLU A 11 10.53 17.65 32.76
N GLY A 12 11.57 18.46 32.58
CA GLY A 12 12.29 19.11 33.68
C GLY A 12 11.45 20.09 34.53
N ASN A 13 10.27 20.48 34.04
CA ASN A 13 9.26 21.27 34.76
C ASN A 13 8.28 20.40 35.58
N GLY A 14 8.44 19.08 35.59
CA GLY A 14 7.57 18.13 36.28
C GLY A 14 6.36 17.62 35.47
N LYS A 15 6.10 18.14 34.26
CA LYS A 15 5.03 17.68 33.37
C LYS A 15 5.29 16.25 32.91
N VAL A 16 4.28 15.39 32.99
CA VAL A 16 4.33 14.02 32.45
C VAL A 16 3.54 13.99 31.14
N SER A 17 4.24 13.70 30.05
CA SER A 17 3.66 13.68 28.71
C SER A 17 3.62 12.25 28.19
N ARG A 18 2.45 11.80 27.69
CA ARG A 18 2.30 10.48 27.05
C ARG A 18 3.02 10.50 25.69
N VAL A 19 3.79 9.45 25.42
CA VAL A 19 4.46 9.22 24.15
C VAL A 19 3.67 8.20 23.35
N ILE A 20 3.29 8.57 22.14
CA ILE A 20 2.66 7.68 21.16
C ILE A 20 3.69 7.34 20.10
N ARG A 21 3.99 6.04 19.97
CA ARG A 21 4.99 5.52 19.05
C ARG A 21 4.33 5.13 17.74
N ILE A 22 4.79 5.70 16.64
CA ILE A 22 4.24 5.47 15.31
C ILE A 22 5.23 4.62 14.50
N GLY A 23 4.83 3.38 14.21
CA GLY A 23 5.57 2.49 13.34
C GLY A 23 5.48 2.89 11.87
N THR A 24 6.60 2.81 11.16
CA THR A 24 6.67 3.03 9.72
C THR A 24 7.76 2.20 9.06
N ARG A 25 7.62 1.93 7.76
CA ARG A 25 8.73 1.41 6.94
C ARG A 25 9.81 2.48 6.77
N LYS A 26 11.05 2.05 6.54
CA LYS A 26 12.21 2.93 6.26
C LYS A 26 12.17 3.63 4.89
N SER A 27 11.26 3.27 3.99
CA SER A 27 11.17 3.92 2.69
C SER A 27 10.77 5.40 2.84
N GLN A 28 11.35 6.29 2.02
CA GLN A 28 11.06 7.72 2.05
C GLN A 28 9.56 8.02 1.94
N LEU A 29 8.84 7.36 1.03
CA LEU A 29 7.40 7.54 0.89
C LEU A 29 6.65 7.15 2.17
N ALA A 30 6.97 6.02 2.78
CA ALA A 30 6.33 5.59 4.03
C ALA A 30 6.61 6.58 5.17
N ARG A 31 7.81 7.15 5.20
CA ARG A 31 8.15 8.19 6.17
C ARG A 31 7.31 9.45 5.97
N ILE A 32 7.21 9.96 4.74
CA ILE A 32 6.37 11.13 4.42
C ILE A 32 4.90 10.87 4.78
N GLN A 33 4.38 9.68 4.47
CA GLN A 33 3.01 9.29 4.84
C GLN A 33 2.82 9.32 6.36
N THR A 34 3.78 8.78 7.09
CA THR A 34 3.76 8.77 8.56
C THR A 34 3.87 10.16 9.16
N ASP A 35 4.78 10.98 8.65
CA ASP A 35 4.95 12.37 9.07
C ASP A 35 3.65 13.16 8.84
N SER A 36 2.96 12.94 7.70
CA SER A 36 1.67 13.60 7.42
C SER A 36 0.55 13.23 8.41
N VAL A 37 0.54 11.97 8.89
CA VAL A 37 -0.40 11.51 9.92
C VAL A 37 0.00 12.09 11.28
N ALA A 38 1.30 12.06 11.60
CA ALA A 38 1.83 12.61 12.85
C ALA A 38 1.55 14.12 12.97
N GLU A 39 1.70 14.89 11.90
CA GLU A 39 1.36 16.31 11.88
C GLU A 39 -0.12 16.56 12.17
N LYS A 40 -1.02 15.76 11.60
CA LYS A 40 -2.47 15.86 11.88
C LYS A 40 -2.76 15.53 13.34
N LEU A 41 -2.18 14.45 13.86
CA LEU A 41 -2.32 14.08 15.27
C LEU A 41 -1.75 15.15 16.21
N LYS A 42 -0.60 15.75 15.87
CA LYS A 42 0.02 16.79 16.69
C LYS A 42 -0.80 18.07 16.75
N LYS A 43 -1.48 18.43 15.65
CA LYS A 43 -2.43 19.57 15.61
C LYS A 43 -3.65 19.32 16.49
N LEU A 44 -4.16 18.09 16.52
CA LEU A 44 -5.33 17.71 17.31
C LEU A 44 -5.00 17.48 18.79
N TYR A 45 -3.79 16.98 19.07
CA TYR A 45 -3.30 16.64 20.42
C TYR A 45 -1.93 17.28 20.69
N PRO A 46 -1.86 18.60 20.95
CA PRO A 46 -0.60 19.32 21.12
C PRO A 46 0.27 18.83 22.28
N ASP A 47 -0.36 18.30 23.35
CA ASP A 47 0.33 17.81 24.54
C ASP A 47 0.90 16.40 24.40
N VAL A 48 0.53 15.68 23.35
CA VAL A 48 1.05 14.33 23.10
C VAL A 48 2.42 14.41 22.43
N LEU A 49 3.35 13.60 22.91
CA LEU A 49 4.65 13.42 22.27
C LEU A 49 4.53 12.29 21.24
N LEU A 50 4.97 12.54 20.01
CA LEU A 50 4.94 11.54 18.94
C LEU A 50 6.37 11.07 18.66
N GLU A 51 6.59 9.77 18.70
CA GLU A 51 7.88 9.13 18.42
C GLU A 51 7.75 8.25 17.18
N ILE A 52 8.49 8.52 16.11
CA ILE A 52 8.40 7.72 14.88
C ILE A 52 9.47 6.64 14.87
N VAL A 53 9.03 5.39 14.88
CA VAL A 53 9.86 4.18 14.94
C VAL A 53 9.95 3.56 13.54
N ALA A 54 11.10 3.73 12.89
CA ALA A 54 11.31 3.25 11.52
C ALA A 54 11.87 1.81 11.49
N MET A 55 11.19 0.91 10.77
CA MET A 55 11.49 -0.51 10.72
C MET A 55 11.76 -0.99 9.29
N SER A 56 12.58 -2.04 9.15
CA SER A 56 12.82 -2.72 7.88
C SER A 56 11.89 -3.92 7.76
N THR A 57 11.18 -4.04 6.64
CA THR A 57 10.30 -5.19 6.36
C THR A 57 10.97 -6.21 5.44
N THR A 58 10.49 -7.45 5.43
CA THR A 58 11.00 -8.49 4.51
C THR A 58 10.85 -8.07 3.05
N GLY A 59 9.75 -7.39 2.69
CA GLY A 59 9.55 -6.84 1.35
C GLY A 59 10.54 -5.72 0.96
N ASP A 60 11.24 -5.10 1.91
CA ASP A 60 12.33 -4.16 1.61
C ASP A 60 13.65 -4.89 1.29
N LYS A 61 13.82 -6.13 1.77
CA LYS A 61 15.04 -6.93 1.61
C LYS A 61 14.99 -7.83 0.36
N ILE A 62 13.81 -8.32 0.00
CA ILE A 62 13.65 -9.23 -1.15
C ILE A 62 13.30 -8.42 -2.40
N LEU A 63 14.33 -8.10 -3.20
CA LEU A 63 14.18 -7.38 -4.48
C LEU A 63 14.25 -8.29 -5.72
N ASP A 64 14.74 -9.53 -5.57
CA ASP A 64 15.18 -10.39 -6.70
C ASP A 64 14.22 -11.54 -7.05
N THR A 65 13.01 -11.58 -6.48
CA THR A 65 12.01 -12.62 -6.80
C THR A 65 10.67 -11.99 -7.17
N ALA A 66 10.00 -12.55 -8.18
CA ALA A 66 8.71 -12.05 -8.64
C ALA A 66 7.65 -12.08 -7.52
N LEU A 67 6.94 -10.96 -7.31
CA LEU A 67 5.82 -10.87 -6.34
C LEU A 67 4.72 -11.91 -6.58
N SER A 68 4.59 -12.45 -7.79
CA SER A 68 3.64 -13.52 -8.11
C SER A 68 4.08 -14.90 -7.59
N LYS A 69 5.38 -15.10 -7.35
CA LYS A 69 5.96 -16.33 -6.81
C LYS A 69 6.08 -16.31 -5.29
N ILE A 70 6.21 -15.12 -4.71
CA ILE A 70 6.16 -14.92 -3.26
C ILE A 70 4.72 -14.58 -2.92
N GLY A 71 3.91 -15.61 -2.69
CA GLY A 71 2.64 -15.40 -2.03
C GLY A 71 2.90 -14.64 -0.73
N GLU A 72 2.29 -13.46 -0.59
CA GLU A 72 1.79 -12.87 0.65
C GLU A 72 1.85 -11.34 0.59
N LYS A 73 0.67 -10.71 0.51
CA LYS A 73 0.50 -9.28 0.79
C LYS A 73 1.05 -8.87 2.17
N SER A 74 1.28 -9.85 3.05
CA SER A 74 1.87 -9.70 4.38
C SER A 74 3.36 -9.33 4.40
N LEU A 75 4.07 -9.32 3.26
CA LEU A 75 5.51 -9.01 3.20
C LEU A 75 5.90 -7.61 3.69
N PHE A 76 4.96 -6.67 3.71
CA PHE A 76 5.19 -5.28 4.10
C PHE A 76 4.55 -4.89 5.44
N THR A 77 3.74 -5.78 6.04
CA THR A 77 2.95 -5.49 7.26
C THR A 77 3.43 -6.31 8.45
N LYS A 78 3.92 -7.54 8.22
CA LYS A 78 4.26 -8.50 9.29
C LYS A 78 5.19 -7.96 10.37
N GLU A 79 6.29 -7.29 10.01
CA GLU A 79 7.21 -6.76 11.02
C GLU A 79 6.59 -5.62 11.83
N LEU A 80 5.72 -4.83 11.23
CA LEU A 80 5.03 -3.72 11.90
C LEU A 80 3.91 -4.25 12.82
N GLU A 81 3.18 -5.27 12.38
CA GLU A 81 2.20 -6.01 13.18
C GLU A 81 2.86 -6.65 14.41
N ASN A 82 4.02 -7.27 14.25
CA ASN A 82 4.80 -7.81 15.39
C ASN A 82 5.20 -6.71 16.39
N ALA A 83 5.57 -5.52 15.92
CA ALA A 83 5.87 -4.39 16.79
C ALA A 83 4.63 -3.86 17.51
N LEU A 84 3.46 -3.85 16.86
CA LEU A 84 2.19 -3.55 17.52
C LEU A 84 1.87 -4.58 18.60
N GLU A 85 2.04 -5.87 18.32
CA GLU A 85 1.77 -6.96 19.27
C GLU A 85 2.67 -6.86 20.51
N ARG A 86 3.95 -6.56 20.31
CA ARG A 86 4.95 -6.42 21.38
C ARG A 86 4.87 -5.10 22.14
N ASN A 87 3.92 -4.23 21.81
CA ASN A 87 3.85 -2.86 22.30
C ASN A 87 5.18 -2.11 22.11
N GLU A 88 5.89 -2.35 21.01
CA GLU A 88 7.06 -1.57 20.60
C GLU A 88 6.62 -0.27 19.89
N VAL A 89 5.48 -0.33 19.19
CA VAL A 89 4.78 0.82 18.61
C VAL A 89 3.31 0.80 19.01
N ASP A 90 2.62 1.93 18.94
CA ASP A 90 1.23 2.10 19.36
C ASP A 90 0.25 2.14 18.18
N LEU A 91 0.69 2.69 17.06
CA LEU A 91 -0.03 2.70 15.79
C LEU A 91 0.94 2.59 14.61
N VAL A 92 0.46 2.16 13.46
CA VAL A 92 1.25 2.05 12.23
C VAL A 92 0.52 2.71 11.07
N VAL A 93 1.27 3.42 10.22
CA VAL A 93 0.71 4.08 9.03
C VAL A 93 1.02 3.27 7.78
N HIS A 94 -0.02 2.99 6.99
CA HIS A 94 0.08 2.23 5.75
C HIS A 94 -0.58 2.97 4.59
N SER A 95 -0.10 2.68 3.38
CA SER A 95 -0.94 2.83 2.19
C SER A 95 -2.02 1.73 2.24
N LEU A 96 -3.29 2.10 2.20
CA LEU A 96 -4.39 1.14 2.42
C LEU A 96 -4.41 -0.03 1.42
N LYS A 97 -3.94 0.21 0.18
CA LYS A 97 -3.80 -0.83 -0.85
C LYS A 97 -2.82 -1.95 -0.49
N ASP A 98 -1.89 -1.69 0.44
CA ASP A 98 -0.87 -2.65 0.86
C ASP A 98 -1.37 -3.50 2.04
N LEU A 99 -2.48 -3.12 2.69
CA LEU A 99 -3.10 -3.91 3.75
C LEU A 99 -3.94 -5.06 3.17
N PRO A 100 -3.86 -6.27 3.74
CA PRO A 100 -4.74 -7.36 3.34
C PRO A 100 -6.21 -6.99 3.63
N THR A 101 -7.15 -7.63 2.92
CA THR A 101 -8.59 -7.41 3.12
C THR A 101 -9.09 -7.96 4.46
N VAL A 102 -8.37 -8.91 5.04
CA VAL A 102 -8.55 -9.45 6.38
C VAL A 102 -7.25 -9.22 7.14
N LEU A 103 -7.31 -8.43 8.21
CA LEU A 103 -6.15 -8.21 9.08
C LEU A 103 -5.96 -9.43 9.99
N PRO A 104 -4.74 -9.70 10.48
CA PRO A 104 -4.52 -10.72 11.48
C PRO A 104 -5.32 -10.45 12.77
N LEU A 105 -5.56 -11.51 13.55
CA LEU A 105 -6.26 -11.39 14.83
C LEU A 105 -5.52 -10.42 15.75
N GLY A 106 -6.28 -9.53 16.41
CA GLY A 106 -5.73 -8.55 17.33
C GLY A 106 -5.44 -7.18 16.72
N PHE A 107 -5.51 -7.03 15.40
CA PHE A 107 -5.31 -5.75 14.71
C PHE A 107 -6.57 -5.26 13.99
N THR A 108 -6.69 -3.95 13.86
CA THR A 108 -7.77 -3.29 13.13
C THR A 108 -7.29 -1.99 12.50
N ILE A 109 -8.01 -1.53 11.48
CA ILE A 109 -7.83 -0.20 10.92
C ILE A 109 -8.59 0.78 11.83
N GLY A 110 -7.84 1.56 12.61
CA GLY A 110 -8.40 2.58 13.50
C GLY A 110 -8.77 3.89 12.78
N ALA A 111 -8.15 4.16 11.64
CA ALA A 111 -8.50 5.32 10.81
C ALA A 111 -8.24 5.07 9.32
N VAL A 112 -9.05 5.70 8.47
CA VAL A 112 -8.81 5.84 7.02
C VAL A 112 -8.94 7.31 6.67
N LEU A 113 -7.83 7.90 6.22
CA LEU A 113 -7.73 9.33 5.97
C LEU A 113 -8.38 9.73 4.64
N GLU A 114 -8.51 11.04 4.43
CA GLU A 114 -8.93 11.61 3.15
C GLU A 114 -8.09 11.04 1.99
N ARG A 115 -8.78 10.72 0.87
CA ARG A 115 -8.18 10.00 -0.24
C ARG A 115 -7.55 10.99 -1.23
N GLU A 116 -6.27 10.83 -1.49
CA GLU A 116 -5.62 11.49 -2.61
C GLU A 116 -5.99 10.82 -3.95
N CYS A 117 -5.50 11.39 -5.06
CA CYS A 117 -5.74 10.87 -6.42
C CYS A 117 -5.53 9.34 -6.49
N PRO A 118 -6.61 8.56 -6.73
CA PRO A 118 -6.53 7.10 -6.71
C PRO A 118 -5.94 6.55 -8.01
N PHE A 119 -5.80 7.36 -9.05
CA PHE A 119 -5.42 6.91 -10.39
C PHE A 119 -3.96 6.47 -10.50
N ASP A 120 -3.70 5.67 -11.53
CA ASP A 120 -2.34 5.37 -11.97
C ASP A 120 -1.83 6.51 -12.86
N ALA A 121 -0.52 6.73 -12.86
CA ALA A 121 0.15 7.77 -13.62
C ALA A 121 1.28 7.15 -14.45
N VAL A 122 1.46 7.70 -15.65
CA VAL A 122 2.58 7.41 -16.54
C VAL A 122 3.68 8.42 -16.26
N VAL A 123 4.89 7.91 -16.05
CA VAL A 123 6.11 8.71 -16.04
C VAL A 123 6.93 8.29 -17.25
N LEU A 124 7.06 9.18 -18.23
CA LEU A 124 7.83 8.92 -19.44
C LEU A 124 9.32 9.12 -19.20
N HIS A 125 10.13 8.36 -19.93
CA HIS A 125 11.55 8.66 -20.08
C HIS A 125 11.69 10.02 -20.78
N LEU A 126 12.69 10.82 -20.40
CA LEU A 126 12.90 12.18 -20.93
C LEU A 126 12.95 12.26 -22.47
N LYS A 127 13.55 11.28 -23.15
CA LYS A 127 13.54 11.13 -24.63
C LYS A 127 12.14 11.08 -25.27
N ASN A 128 11.11 10.76 -24.50
CA ASN A 128 9.72 10.66 -24.95
C ASN A 128 8.85 11.84 -24.44
N THR A 129 9.46 12.93 -23.99
CA THR A 129 8.73 14.12 -23.53
C THR A 129 7.74 14.60 -24.60
N GLY A 130 6.50 14.89 -24.19
CA GLY A 130 5.42 15.32 -25.08
C GLY A 130 4.64 14.19 -25.75
N LYS A 131 4.99 12.92 -25.53
CA LYS A 131 4.20 11.76 -25.97
C LYS A 131 3.20 11.31 -24.90
N CYS A 132 2.30 10.40 -25.26
CA CYS A 132 1.49 9.61 -24.34
C CYS A 132 1.60 8.10 -24.70
N LEU A 133 0.90 7.22 -23.97
CA LEU A 133 0.91 5.79 -24.28
C LEU A 133 0.42 5.48 -25.70
N ASP A 134 -0.60 6.19 -26.19
CA ASP A 134 -1.13 5.99 -27.56
C ASP A 134 -0.09 6.36 -28.64
N THR A 135 0.77 7.34 -28.40
CA THR A 135 1.73 7.86 -29.39
C THR A 135 3.16 7.34 -29.20
N LEU A 136 3.39 6.46 -28.24
CA LEU A 136 4.70 5.83 -28.08
C LEU A 136 4.98 4.88 -29.27
N PRO A 137 6.23 4.80 -29.75
CA PRO A 137 6.60 3.88 -30.82
C PRO A 137 6.19 2.44 -30.49
N GLU A 138 5.85 1.66 -31.52
CA GLU A 138 5.59 0.23 -31.35
C GLU A 138 6.74 -0.48 -30.64
N LYS A 139 6.40 -1.48 -29.83
CA LYS A 139 7.31 -2.26 -28.99
C LYS A 139 8.06 -1.45 -27.92
N SER A 140 7.64 -0.21 -27.66
CA SER A 140 8.15 0.56 -26.51
C SER A 140 7.90 -0.19 -25.20
N ILE A 141 8.93 -0.27 -24.36
CA ILE A 141 8.89 -1.04 -23.11
C ILE A 141 8.35 -0.18 -21.97
N ILE A 142 7.28 -0.64 -21.33
CA ILE A 142 6.62 -0.02 -20.18
C ILE A 142 6.93 -0.81 -18.90
N GLY A 143 7.51 -0.14 -17.91
CA GLY A 143 7.90 -0.73 -16.64
C GLY A 143 6.73 -0.79 -15.64
N THR A 144 6.28 -1.99 -15.30
CA THR A 144 5.37 -2.22 -14.16
C THR A 144 5.48 -3.65 -13.65
N SER A 145 5.59 -3.80 -12.34
CA SER A 145 5.53 -5.11 -11.66
C SER A 145 4.13 -5.49 -11.14
N SER A 146 3.12 -4.68 -11.46
CA SER A 146 1.73 -4.93 -11.05
C SER A 146 1.00 -5.71 -12.13
N LEU A 147 0.56 -6.93 -11.82
CA LEU A 147 -0.25 -7.75 -12.72
C LEU A 147 -1.53 -7.03 -13.16
N ARG A 148 -2.18 -6.31 -12.23
CA ARG A 148 -3.37 -5.48 -12.51
C ARG A 148 -3.10 -4.46 -13.63
N ARG A 149 -1.99 -3.73 -13.53
CA ARG A 149 -1.61 -2.70 -14.51
C ARG A 149 -1.23 -3.35 -15.83
N ALA A 150 -0.37 -4.38 -15.78
CA ALA A 150 0.09 -5.07 -16.98
C ALA A 150 -1.07 -5.67 -17.77
N ALA A 151 -2.02 -6.35 -17.12
CA ALA A 151 -3.15 -6.97 -17.81
C ALA A 151 -4.06 -5.95 -18.51
N GLN A 152 -4.42 -4.86 -17.83
CA GLN A 152 -5.29 -3.83 -18.40
C GLN A 152 -4.60 -3.06 -19.53
N LEU A 153 -3.36 -2.63 -19.30
CA LEU A 153 -2.62 -1.82 -20.27
C LEU A 153 -2.18 -2.63 -21.49
N LYS A 154 -1.88 -3.94 -21.36
CA LYS A 154 -1.65 -4.81 -22.53
C LYS A 154 -2.89 -4.93 -23.40
N LYS A 155 -4.08 -5.00 -22.78
CA LYS A 155 -5.36 -5.05 -23.52
C LYS A 155 -5.63 -3.72 -24.24
N ARG A 156 -5.38 -2.59 -23.57
CA ARG A 156 -5.66 -1.24 -24.10
C ARG A 156 -4.63 -0.76 -25.13
N PHE A 157 -3.37 -1.12 -24.95
CA PHE A 157 -2.22 -0.70 -25.75
C PHE A 157 -1.42 -1.93 -26.25
N PRO A 158 -1.98 -2.71 -27.18
CA PRO A 158 -1.37 -3.98 -27.63
C PRO A 158 -0.06 -3.78 -28.40
N HIS A 159 0.22 -2.56 -28.88
CA HIS A 159 1.47 -2.20 -29.56
C HIS A 159 2.65 -2.00 -28.60
N LEU A 160 2.43 -1.98 -27.28
CA LEU A 160 3.45 -1.75 -26.27
C LEU A 160 3.89 -3.05 -25.58
N GLU A 161 5.15 -3.11 -25.15
CA GLU A 161 5.67 -4.20 -24.34
C GLU A 161 5.65 -3.84 -22.86
N PHE A 162 5.44 -4.82 -21.97
CA PHE A 162 5.42 -4.59 -20.53
C PHE A 162 6.42 -5.50 -19.82
N LYS A 163 7.36 -4.89 -19.09
CA LYS A 163 8.41 -5.59 -18.34
C LYS A 163 8.38 -5.21 -16.86
N ASP A 164 8.82 -6.14 -16.03
CA ASP A 164 8.89 -5.94 -14.58
C ASP A 164 9.90 -4.85 -14.23
N ILE A 165 9.50 -3.95 -13.31
CA ILE A 165 10.40 -2.96 -12.70
C ILE A 165 10.24 -2.99 -11.17
N ARG A 166 11.35 -3.25 -10.47
CA ARG A 166 11.40 -3.45 -9.01
C ARG A 166 12.18 -2.33 -8.31
N GLY A 167 11.94 -2.20 -7.00
CA GLY A 167 12.50 -1.17 -6.13
C GLY A 167 11.42 -0.19 -5.63
N ASN A 168 11.81 0.67 -4.71
CA ASN A 168 10.99 1.80 -4.25
C ASN A 168 10.88 2.87 -5.36
N LEU A 169 10.12 3.95 -5.10
CA LEU A 169 9.91 5.02 -6.09
C LEU A 169 11.23 5.62 -6.60
N ASN A 170 12.17 5.94 -5.70
CA ASN A 170 13.50 6.46 -6.08
C ASN A 170 14.24 5.51 -7.02
N THR A 171 14.31 4.23 -6.68
CA THR A 171 15.01 3.23 -7.52
C THR A 171 14.36 3.07 -8.88
N ARG A 172 13.02 3.08 -8.96
CA ARG A 172 12.30 2.95 -10.24
C ARG A 172 12.49 4.18 -11.11
N LEU A 173 12.45 5.37 -10.53
CA LEU A 173 12.67 6.62 -11.25
C LEU A 173 14.11 6.69 -11.77
N LYS A 174 15.09 6.35 -10.94
CA LYS A 174 16.50 6.23 -11.33
C LYS A 174 16.69 5.24 -12.49
N LYS A 175 16.03 4.08 -12.44
CA LYS A 175 16.05 3.09 -13.55
C LYS A 175 15.43 3.63 -14.83
N LEU A 176 14.39 4.46 -14.74
CA LEU A 176 13.80 5.11 -15.91
C LEU A 176 14.72 6.19 -16.49
N ASP A 177 15.39 6.95 -15.63
CA ASP A 177 16.18 8.11 -16.07
C ASP A 177 17.58 7.71 -16.56
N GLU A 178 18.20 6.69 -15.96
CA GLU A 178 19.58 6.29 -16.26
C GLU A 178 19.68 5.12 -17.25
N LYS A 179 18.64 4.29 -17.37
CA LYS A 179 18.64 3.14 -18.26
C LYS A 179 17.70 3.36 -19.42
N GLU A 180 18.13 2.98 -20.62
CA GLU A 180 17.29 3.01 -21.81
C GLU A 180 16.30 1.82 -21.90
N ASP A 181 16.27 0.96 -20.87
CA ASP A 181 15.44 -0.25 -20.79
C ASP A 181 13.94 0.05 -20.82
N PHE A 182 13.52 1.24 -20.40
CA PHE A 182 12.11 1.62 -20.26
C PHE A 182 11.81 2.94 -20.99
N SER A 183 10.74 2.93 -21.79
CA SER A 183 10.19 4.14 -22.42
C SER A 183 9.26 4.91 -21.48
N ALA A 184 8.62 4.20 -20.54
CA ALA A 184 7.82 4.76 -19.47
C ALA A 184 7.75 3.78 -18.28
N ILE A 185 7.34 4.27 -17.11
CA ILE A 185 6.92 3.43 -15.98
C ILE A 185 5.54 3.85 -15.49
N ILE A 186 4.81 2.90 -14.90
CA ILE A 186 3.48 3.16 -14.34
C ILE A 186 3.55 3.17 -12.81
N LEU A 187 3.15 4.29 -12.21
CA LEU A 187 3.16 4.54 -10.77
C LEU A 187 1.78 4.96 -10.28
N ALA A 188 1.59 5.08 -8.96
CA ALA A 188 0.36 5.65 -8.42
C ALA A 188 0.52 7.16 -8.34
N ALA A 189 -0.47 7.93 -8.80
CA ALA A 189 -0.42 9.40 -8.81
C ALA A 189 -0.17 9.96 -7.40
N ALA A 190 -0.95 9.51 -6.39
CA ALA A 190 -0.75 9.90 -4.99
C ALA A 190 0.66 9.63 -4.46
N GLY A 191 1.34 8.58 -4.95
CA GLY A 191 2.71 8.29 -4.55
C GLY A 191 3.71 9.32 -5.09
N LEU A 192 3.48 9.83 -6.30
CA LEU A 192 4.30 10.88 -6.91
C LEU A 192 4.02 12.24 -6.26
N THR A 193 2.75 12.58 -6.03
CA THR A 193 2.33 13.80 -5.34
C THR A 193 2.96 13.91 -3.95
N ARG A 194 2.86 12.86 -3.12
CA ARG A 194 3.51 12.85 -1.79
C ARG A 194 5.01 13.05 -1.82
N MET A 195 5.67 12.64 -2.90
CA MET A 195 7.12 12.82 -3.07
C MET A 195 7.49 14.22 -3.59
N GLY A 196 6.51 15.07 -3.91
CA GLY A 196 6.73 16.35 -4.58
C GLY A 196 7.14 16.19 -6.05
N TRP A 197 6.71 15.10 -6.70
CA TRP A 197 7.08 14.73 -8.07
C TRP A 197 5.92 14.85 -9.05
N GLU A 198 4.98 15.74 -8.80
CA GLU A 198 3.85 16.02 -9.68
C GLU A 198 4.31 16.38 -11.10
N ASN A 199 5.41 17.14 -11.19
CA ASN A 199 6.03 17.54 -12.47
C ASN A 199 6.57 16.35 -13.29
N ARG A 200 6.71 15.15 -12.68
CA ARG A 200 7.11 13.93 -13.39
C ARG A 200 5.93 13.19 -14.01
N ILE A 201 4.69 13.55 -13.66
CA ILE A 201 3.48 12.91 -14.21
C ILE A 201 3.29 13.39 -15.64
N SER A 202 3.48 12.48 -16.61
CA SER A 202 3.27 12.79 -18.03
C SER A 202 1.80 12.60 -18.44
N GLN A 203 1.13 11.63 -17.83
CA GLN A 203 -0.27 11.32 -18.10
C GLN A 203 -0.89 10.68 -16.85
N VAL A 204 -2.09 11.09 -16.47
CA VAL A 204 -2.92 10.38 -15.48
C VAL A 204 -3.85 9.45 -16.25
N LEU A 205 -3.88 8.17 -15.87
CA LEU A 205 -4.69 7.15 -16.53
C LEU A 205 -6.11 7.18 -15.95
N ASN A 206 -7.09 7.35 -16.83
CA ASN A 206 -8.50 7.29 -16.46
C ASN A 206 -8.92 5.84 -16.14
N PRO A 207 -10.11 5.64 -15.52
CA PRO A 207 -10.66 4.31 -15.25
C PRO A 207 -10.78 3.39 -16.47
N ASP A 208 -11.06 3.95 -17.66
CA ASP A 208 -11.25 3.18 -18.90
C ASP A 208 -9.92 2.61 -19.44
N ASP A 209 -8.81 3.32 -19.21
CA ASP A 209 -7.47 2.87 -19.57
C ASP A 209 -6.89 1.91 -18.52
N CYS A 210 -7.05 2.23 -17.23
CA CYS A 210 -6.52 1.40 -16.14
C CYS A 210 -7.24 1.68 -14.81
N MET A 211 -8.14 0.77 -14.42
CA MET A 211 -8.75 0.77 -13.10
C MET A 211 -7.71 0.61 -12.00
N TYR A 212 -7.74 1.50 -11.00
CA TYR A 212 -6.80 1.55 -9.89
C TYR A 212 -6.95 0.37 -8.91
N ALA A 213 -5.95 0.21 -8.02
CA ALA A 213 -6.01 -0.84 -6.99
C ALA A 213 -6.97 -0.44 -5.85
N VAL A 214 -7.63 -1.43 -5.25
CA VAL A 214 -8.43 -1.26 -4.03
C VAL A 214 -7.66 -0.49 -2.97
N GLY A 215 -8.25 0.57 -2.42
CA GLY A 215 -7.64 1.43 -1.42
C GLY A 215 -6.49 2.32 -1.93
N GLN A 216 -6.21 2.37 -3.23
CA GLN A 216 -5.14 3.23 -3.76
C GLN A 216 -5.46 4.71 -3.50
N GLY A 217 -4.45 5.47 -3.06
CA GLY A 217 -4.58 6.88 -2.70
C GLY A 217 -4.93 7.12 -1.22
N ALA A 218 -5.55 6.15 -0.54
CA ALA A 218 -5.87 6.27 0.87
C ALA A 218 -4.71 5.84 1.79
N LEU A 219 -4.56 6.54 2.91
CA LEU A 219 -3.76 6.09 4.05
C LEU A 219 -4.66 5.46 5.10
N ALA A 220 -4.11 4.46 5.79
CA ALA A 220 -4.77 3.78 6.89
C ALA A 220 -3.86 3.75 8.11
N VAL A 221 -4.46 3.89 9.28
CA VAL A 221 -3.80 3.75 10.57
C VAL A 221 -4.21 2.40 11.16
N GLU A 222 -3.26 1.49 11.27
CA GLU A 222 -3.44 0.18 11.90
C GLU A 222 -3.07 0.26 13.38
N VAL A 223 -3.90 -0.36 14.22
CA VAL A 223 -3.79 -0.32 15.68
C VAL A 223 -4.21 -1.67 16.27
N ARG A 224 -3.92 -1.88 17.56
CA ARG A 224 -4.45 -3.03 18.31
C ARG A 224 -5.95 -2.88 18.55
N VAL A 225 -6.73 -3.94 18.32
CA VAL A 225 -8.20 -3.98 18.54
C VAL A 225 -8.58 -3.66 19.99
N ARG A 226 -7.76 -4.06 20.95
CA ARG A 226 -8.04 -3.91 22.39
C ARG A 226 -7.62 -2.54 22.94
N ASP A 227 -6.90 -1.74 22.14
CA ASP A 227 -6.36 -0.46 22.56
C ASP A 227 -7.37 0.66 22.27
N LYS A 228 -8.33 0.80 23.19
CA LYS A 228 -9.45 1.75 23.05
C LYS A 228 -8.96 3.20 23.03
N ASP A 229 -7.94 3.54 23.81
CA ASP A 229 -7.39 4.90 23.86
C ASP A 229 -6.82 5.31 22.51
N ILE A 230 -6.00 4.44 21.89
CA ILE A 230 -5.42 4.73 20.58
C ILE A 230 -6.52 4.75 19.52
N LEU A 231 -7.47 3.81 19.56
CA LEU A 231 -8.62 3.79 18.64
C LEU A 231 -9.40 5.10 18.68
N GLU A 232 -9.76 5.58 19.87
CA GLU A 232 -10.47 6.83 20.05
C GLU A 232 -9.63 8.01 19.52
N MET A 233 -8.35 8.06 19.88
CA MET A 233 -7.41 9.10 19.43
C MET A 233 -7.27 9.17 17.90
N VAL A 234 -7.21 8.03 17.20
CA VAL A 234 -7.03 8.04 15.73
C VAL A 234 -8.35 8.17 14.98
N SER A 235 -9.49 7.85 15.61
CA SER A 235 -10.80 7.83 14.95
C SER A 235 -11.18 9.18 14.33
N VAL A 236 -10.74 10.30 14.92
CA VAL A 236 -10.95 11.67 14.43
C VAL A 236 -10.28 11.93 13.07
N LEU A 237 -9.34 11.08 12.64
CA LEU A 237 -8.70 11.17 11.34
C LEU A 237 -9.53 10.53 10.22
N HIS A 238 -10.65 9.87 10.55
CA HIS A 238 -11.51 9.26 9.55
C HIS A 238 -12.09 10.30 8.59
N HIS A 239 -11.96 10.03 7.30
CA HIS A 239 -12.71 10.73 6.26
C HIS A 239 -13.90 9.87 5.82
N PRO A 240 -15.16 10.23 6.14
CA PRO A 240 -16.33 9.38 5.94
C PRO A 240 -16.48 8.85 4.50
N ASP A 241 -16.34 9.72 3.50
CA ASP A 241 -16.50 9.33 2.10
C ASP A 241 -15.40 8.37 1.64
N THR A 242 -14.18 8.54 2.13
CA THR A 242 -13.09 7.61 1.82
C THR A 242 -13.37 6.26 2.46
N VAL A 243 -13.81 6.26 3.71
CA VAL A 243 -14.15 5.03 4.46
C VAL A 243 -15.19 4.23 3.69
N LEU A 244 -16.31 4.85 3.28
CA LEU A 244 -17.38 4.17 2.56
C LEU A 244 -16.88 3.55 1.23
N ARG A 245 -16.14 4.34 0.43
CA ARG A 245 -15.55 3.85 -0.83
C ARG A 245 -14.61 2.68 -0.60
N CYS A 246 -13.72 2.80 0.38
CA CYS A 246 -12.73 1.76 0.66
C CYS A 246 -13.35 0.50 1.29
N ILE A 247 -14.42 0.62 2.08
CA ILE A 247 -15.19 -0.53 2.56
C ILE A 247 -15.78 -1.30 1.37
N ALA A 248 -16.45 -0.60 0.45
CA ALA A 248 -17.03 -1.25 -0.73
C ALA A 248 -15.98 -1.96 -1.59
N GLU A 249 -14.87 -1.28 -1.90
CA GLU A 249 -13.75 -1.85 -2.67
C GLU A 249 -13.13 -3.07 -1.99
N ARG A 250 -12.89 -2.99 -0.67
CA ARG A 250 -12.27 -4.07 0.10
C ARG A 250 -13.23 -5.25 0.29
N ALA A 251 -14.52 -5.01 0.48
CA ALA A 251 -15.55 -6.04 0.56
C ALA A 251 -15.64 -6.82 -0.76
N PHE A 252 -15.65 -6.11 -1.89
CA PHE A 252 -15.63 -6.72 -3.22
C PHE A 252 -14.40 -7.61 -3.43
N LEU A 253 -13.19 -7.09 -3.16
CA LEU A 253 -11.96 -7.86 -3.31
C LEU A 253 -11.89 -9.04 -2.34
N ARG A 254 -12.38 -8.88 -1.11
CA ARG A 254 -12.45 -9.96 -0.12
C ARG A 254 -13.34 -11.09 -0.61
N HIS A 255 -14.49 -10.76 -1.19
CA HIS A 255 -15.41 -11.75 -1.71
C HIS A 255 -14.80 -12.51 -2.90
N LEU A 256 -14.18 -11.80 -3.85
CA LEU A 256 -13.52 -12.41 -5.01
C LEU A 256 -12.33 -13.29 -4.65
N ALA A 257 -11.50 -12.85 -3.70
CA ALA A 257 -10.32 -13.60 -3.27
C ALA A 257 -10.65 -14.74 -2.28
N SER A 258 -11.91 -14.91 -1.90
CA SER A 258 -12.35 -16.02 -1.06
C SER A 258 -12.25 -17.33 -1.85
N PRO A 259 -11.78 -18.43 -1.24
CA PRO A 259 -11.81 -19.75 -1.88
C PRO A 259 -13.24 -20.21 -2.23
N TRP A 260 -14.26 -19.57 -1.65
CA TRP A 260 -15.67 -19.82 -1.90
C TRP A 260 -16.28 -18.92 -2.99
N SER A 261 -15.47 -18.13 -3.70
CA SER A 261 -15.96 -17.30 -4.79
C SER A 261 -16.23 -18.16 -6.05
N PRO A 262 -17.45 -18.15 -6.60
CA PRO A 262 -17.82 -19.03 -7.71
C PRO A 262 -17.05 -18.73 -9.01
N ALA A 263 -16.40 -17.56 -9.12
CA ALA A 263 -15.58 -17.18 -10.27
C ALA A 263 -14.15 -17.79 -10.29
N LEU A 264 -13.71 -18.40 -9.20
CA LEU A 264 -12.34 -18.93 -9.05
C LEU A 264 -12.29 -20.39 -8.61
N CYS A 265 -13.41 -21.10 -8.59
CA CYS A 265 -13.42 -22.53 -8.28
C CYS A 265 -12.86 -23.31 -9.50
N PRO A 266 -11.66 -23.93 -9.42
CA PRO A 266 -11.33 -24.98 -10.37
C PRO A 266 -12.23 -26.15 -9.98
N SER A 267 -13.15 -26.52 -10.86
CA SER A 267 -13.93 -27.75 -10.71
C SER A 267 -12.98 -28.94 -10.82
N SER A 268 -12.33 -29.34 -9.73
CA SER A 268 -11.77 -30.68 -9.58
C SER A 268 -12.78 -31.49 -8.77
N LEU A 269 -13.88 -31.89 -9.43
CA LEU A 269 -14.61 -33.06 -8.99
C LEU A 269 -13.67 -34.26 -9.16
N PRO A 270 -13.40 -35.06 -8.11
CA PRO A 270 -12.77 -36.35 -8.32
C PRO A 270 -13.79 -37.24 -9.04
N THR A 271 -13.49 -37.60 -10.28
CA THR A 271 -14.16 -38.73 -10.94
C THR A 271 -13.81 -39.98 -10.14
N SER A 272 -14.75 -40.44 -9.33
CA SER A 272 -14.72 -41.79 -8.76
C SER A 272 -14.90 -42.79 -9.90
N SER A 273 -13.80 -43.29 -10.46
CA SER A 273 -13.78 -44.43 -11.37
C SER A 273 -12.86 -45.51 -10.80
N ASN A 274 -13.43 -46.40 -9.99
CA ASN A 274 -13.24 -47.84 -10.11
C ASN A 274 -14.06 -48.54 -9.02
N GLU A 275 -15.31 -48.85 -9.37
CA GLU A 275 -15.96 -50.05 -8.86
C GLU A 275 -15.28 -51.25 -9.54
N ASN A 276 -14.67 -52.12 -8.73
CA ASN A 276 -14.33 -53.48 -9.14
C ASN A 276 -15.64 -54.29 -9.24
N PRO A 277 -15.95 -54.96 -10.35
CA PRO A 277 -16.89 -56.05 -10.33
C PRO A 277 -16.16 -57.33 -9.93
N VAL A 278 -16.80 -58.02 -9.01
CA VAL A 278 -16.49 -59.36 -8.50
C VAL A 278 -16.42 -60.37 -9.65
N HIS A 279 -15.36 -61.17 -9.69
CA HIS A 279 -15.40 -62.63 -9.87
C HIS A 279 -14.15 -63.27 -9.25
#